data_AF-A0A962EBE8-F1
#
_entry.id   AF-A0A962EBE8-F1
#
_cell.length_a   1.000
_cell.length_b   1.000
_cell.length_c   1.000
_cell.angle_alpha   90.00
_cell.angle_beta   90.00
_cell.angle_gamma   90.00
#
_symmetry.space_group_name_H-M   'P 1'
#
loop_
_entity.id
_entity.type
_entity.pdbx_description
1 polymer ?
#
loop_
_entity_poly.entity_id
_entity_poly.type
_entity_poly.pdbx_seq_one_letter_code
_entity_poly.pdbx_strand_id
1 'polypeptide(L)'
;MTAPRWPTLLLLALGWLVLSGPAAVLGAERECPVCVLGDAYFETVGDAEAIPDNNITALAQDRSGFIWIGTPSGLVRYDGYRFRRIELQPGPDGEIRGVFVRALLVGRDGQLWMGTDADGLWRFDP
;
A
#
# COMPACT_ATOMS: atom_id res chain seq x y z
N MET A 1 -49.98 6.71 -75.16
CA MET A 1 -48.76 7.30 -75.74
C MET A 1 -48.06 8.06 -74.61
N THR A 2 -47.10 7.40 -73.96
CA THR A 2 -45.63 7.65 -74.09
C THR A 2 -45.09 8.68 -73.10
N ALA A 3 -44.60 8.17 -71.97
CA ALA A 3 -43.40 8.67 -71.26
C ALA A 3 -42.13 8.42 -72.14
N PRO A 4 -40.85 8.51 -71.69
CA PRO A 4 -40.26 8.85 -70.37
C PRO A 4 -39.18 9.98 -70.52
N ARG A 5 -38.17 10.26 -69.67
CA ARG A 5 -37.43 9.55 -68.58
C ARG A 5 -36.90 10.55 -67.52
N TRP A 6 -36.55 10.04 -66.34
CA TRP A 6 -35.51 10.57 -65.45
C TRP A 6 -34.41 9.50 -65.30
N PRO A 7 -33.12 9.87 -65.28
CA PRO A 7 -32.23 9.23 -64.30
C PRO A 7 -31.08 10.11 -63.75
N THR A 8 -30.92 10.05 -62.41
CA THR A 8 -29.66 9.74 -61.69
C THR A 8 -28.36 10.50 -61.99
N LEU A 9 -27.86 11.27 -61.00
CA LEU A 9 -26.54 11.16 -60.33
C LEU A 9 -26.39 12.37 -59.35
N LEU A 10 -26.39 12.17 -58.02
CA LEU A 10 -25.20 11.94 -57.19
C LEU A 10 -24.19 13.11 -57.19
N LEU A 11 -24.13 13.86 -56.08
CA LEU A 11 -22.90 13.97 -55.25
C LEU A 11 -23.17 14.70 -53.92
N LEU A 12 -22.35 14.36 -52.92
CA LEU A 12 -22.47 14.79 -51.53
C LEU A 12 -21.88 16.20 -51.33
N ALA A 13 -22.49 16.99 -50.43
CA ALA A 13 -21.81 18.12 -49.79
C ALA A 13 -22.19 18.17 -48.30
N LEU A 14 -21.18 18.08 -47.43
CA LEU A 14 -21.37 18.09 -45.98
C LEU A 14 -21.81 19.47 -45.48
N GLY A 15 -22.76 19.50 -44.56
CA GLY A 15 -23.18 20.68 -43.80
C GLY A 15 -23.23 20.37 -42.31
N TRP A 16 -22.06 20.25 -41.67
CA TRP A 16 -21.98 20.08 -40.22
C TRP A 16 -22.51 21.33 -39.51
N LEU A 17 -23.49 21.16 -38.60
CA LEU A 17 -23.70 22.11 -37.51
C LEU A 17 -23.83 21.33 -36.20
N VAL A 18 -22.68 21.03 -35.60
CA VAL A 18 -22.62 20.54 -34.22
C VAL A 18 -23.03 21.72 -33.34
N LEU A 19 -24.15 21.59 -32.63
CA LEU A 19 -24.60 22.59 -31.65
C LEU A 19 -23.71 22.47 -30.40
N SER A 20 -22.52 23.04 -30.45
CA SER A 20 -21.54 23.01 -29.36
C SER A 20 -21.92 24.00 -28.26
N GLY A 21 -23.01 23.73 -27.55
CA GLY A 21 -23.21 24.29 -26.23
C GLY A 21 -22.13 23.72 -25.30
N PRO A 22 -21.42 24.54 -24.50
CA PRO A 22 -20.60 24.00 -23.43
C PRO A 22 -21.56 23.44 -22.38
N ALA A 23 -21.82 22.14 -22.46
CA ALA A 23 -22.19 21.39 -21.27
C ALA A 23 -20.98 21.45 -20.35
N ALA A 24 -20.90 22.53 -19.57
CA ALA A 24 -20.04 22.63 -18.41
C ALA A 24 -20.54 21.57 -17.44
N VAL A 25 -20.04 20.35 -17.64
CA VAL A 25 -19.97 19.34 -16.60
C VAL A 25 -19.12 20.00 -15.53
N LEU A 26 -19.80 20.64 -14.59
CA LEU A 26 -19.21 21.02 -13.33
C LEU A 26 -18.52 19.75 -12.84
N GLY A 27 -17.20 19.78 -12.82
CA GLY A 27 -16.46 18.87 -11.99
C GLY A 27 -17.00 19.12 -10.61
N ALA A 28 -17.86 18.22 -10.13
CA ALA A 28 -18.13 18.12 -8.72
C ALA A 28 -16.81 17.65 -8.13
N GLU A 29 -15.95 18.64 -7.86
CA GLU A 29 -14.80 18.48 -7.00
C GLU A 29 -15.36 17.82 -5.77
N ARG A 30 -14.96 16.57 -5.55
CA ARG A 30 -15.24 15.92 -4.28
C ARG A 30 -14.35 16.62 -3.29
N GLU A 31 -14.84 17.75 -2.80
CA GLU A 31 -14.58 18.25 -1.47
C GLU A 31 -14.96 17.09 -0.55
N CYS A 32 -14.00 16.17 -0.38
CA CYS A 32 -13.99 15.27 0.73
C CYS A 32 -13.93 16.21 1.92
N PRO A 33 -15.00 16.36 2.72
CA PRO A 33 -14.84 17.07 3.96
C PRO A 33 -13.79 16.25 4.71
N VAL A 34 -12.60 16.83 4.87
CA VAL A 34 -11.66 16.34 5.86
C VAL A 34 -12.40 16.58 7.16
N CYS A 35 -13.13 15.55 7.61
CA CYS A 35 -13.72 15.51 8.91
C CYS A 35 -12.59 15.90 9.85
N VAL A 36 -12.78 16.99 10.59
CA VAL A 36 -11.80 17.45 11.57
C VAL A 36 -11.80 16.39 12.66
N LEU A 37 -10.97 15.37 12.44
CA LEU A 37 -10.46 14.49 13.48
C LEU A 37 -9.93 15.43 14.55
N GLY A 38 -10.51 15.33 15.75
CA GLY A 38 -10.13 16.17 16.87
C GLY A 38 -8.66 15.97 17.24
N ASP A 39 -8.21 16.71 18.26
CA ASP A 39 -6.81 16.66 18.70
C ASP A 39 -6.33 15.21 18.88
N ALA A 40 -5.23 14.89 18.21
CA ALA A 40 -4.70 13.53 18.19
C ALA A 40 -4.21 13.13 19.59
N TYR A 41 -4.89 12.17 20.21
CA TYR A 41 -4.47 11.55 21.45
C TYR A 41 -3.52 10.39 21.15
N PHE A 42 -2.41 10.33 21.89
CA PHE A 42 -1.40 9.28 21.76
C PHE A 42 -1.14 8.62 23.12
N GLU A 43 -1.07 7.30 23.13
CA GLU A 43 -0.63 6.49 24.27
C GLU A 43 0.74 5.88 23.95
N THR A 44 1.62 5.78 24.95
CA THR A 44 2.91 5.11 24.81
C THR A 44 2.75 3.62 25.12
N VAL A 45 3.07 2.77 24.15
CA VAL A 45 2.95 1.32 24.27
C VAL A 45 4.31 0.67 24.01
N GLY A 46 4.85 -0.04 25.00
CA GLY A 46 6.17 -0.65 24.97
C GLY A 46 7.24 0.12 25.74
N ASP A 47 8.36 -0.56 25.98
CA ASP A 47 9.54 -0.09 26.71
C ASP A 47 10.81 -0.79 26.17
N ALA A 48 11.97 -0.50 26.78
CA ALA A 48 13.26 -1.04 26.32
C ALA A 48 13.44 -2.55 26.58
N GLU A 49 12.63 -3.15 27.46
CA GLU A 49 12.61 -4.61 27.66
C GLU A 49 11.81 -5.26 26.53
N ALA A 50 10.67 -4.68 26.17
CA ALA A 50 9.82 -5.10 25.07
C ALA A 50 10.46 -4.91 23.68
N ILE A 51 11.00 -3.71 23.41
CA ILE A 51 11.56 -3.29 22.12
C ILE A 51 13.04 -2.91 22.31
N PRO A 52 14.00 -3.66 21.72
CA PRO A 52 15.42 -3.33 21.76
C PRO A 52 15.70 -1.84 21.46
N ASP A 53 16.42 -1.19 22.38
CA ASP A 53 16.82 0.22 22.34
C ASP A 53 15.68 1.24 22.12
N ASN A 54 14.41 0.84 22.29
CA ASN A 54 13.23 1.59 21.87
C ASN A 54 13.27 2.06 20.39
N ASN A 55 14.07 1.39 19.55
CA ASN A 55 14.33 1.84 18.19
C ASN A 55 13.50 1.03 17.19
N ILE A 56 12.43 1.66 16.69
CA ILE A 56 11.53 1.09 15.69
C ILE A 56 11.94 1.60 14.30
N THR A 57 12.37 0.69 13.45
CA THR A 57 12.83 0.99 12.08
C THR A 57 11.78 0.67 11.01
N ALA A 58 10.87 -0.25 11.28
CA ALA A 58 9.78 -0.64 10.38
C ALA A 58 8.57 -1.17 11.16
N LEU A 59 7.36 -1.03 10.59
CA LEU A 59 6.12 -1.58 11.11
C LEU A 59 5.31 -2.25 9.99
N ALA A 60 4.69 -3.38 10.29
CA ALA A 60 3.68 -4.01 9.44
C ALA A 60 2.61 -4.70 10.30
N GLN A 61 1.38 -4.83 9.81
CA GLN A 61 0.34 -5.62 10.44
C GLN A 61 0.00 -6.84 9.56
N ASP A 62 -0.14 -8.01 10.18
CA ASP A 62 -0.56 -9.22 9.46
C ASP A 62 -2.08 -9.43 9.45
N ARG A 63 -2.52 -10.46 8.73
CA ARG A 63 -3.95 -10.79 8.55
C ARG A 63 -4.64 -11.28 9.81
N SER A 64 -3.88 -11.70 10.82
CA SER A 64 -4.36 -12.12 12.13
C SER A 64 -4.44 -10.93 13.11
N GLY A 65 -3.94 -9.76 12.69
CA GLY A 65 -3.94 -8.52 13.46
C GLY A 65 -2.67 -8.26 14.26
N PHE A 66 -1.68 -9.17 14.26
CA PHE A 66 -0.42 -8.96 14.97
C PHE A 66 0.38 -7.83 14.33
N ILE A 67 1.01 -7.01 15.17
CA ILE A 67 1.94 -5.96 14.73
C ILE A 67 3.36 -6.52 14.74
N TRP A 68 4.02 -6.41 13.60
CA TRP A 68 5.42 -6.75 13.39
C TRP A 68 6.27 -5.49 13.42
N ILE A 69 7.29 -5.50 14.26
CA ILE A 69 8.13 -4.34 14.59
C ILE A 69 9.57 -4.69 14.24
N GLY A 70 10.11 -4.00 13.25
CA GLY A 70 11.52 -4.06 12.88
C GLY A 70 12.35 -3.20 13.82
N THR A 71 13.51 -3.70 14.22
CA THR A 71 14.47 -3.00 15.09
C THR A 71 15.89 -3.17 14.53
N PRO A 72 16.89 -2.42 15.03
CA PRO A 72 18.30 -2.63 14.69
C PRO A 72 18.85 -4.01 15.07
N SER A 73 18.16 -4.74 15.96
CA SER A 73 18.62 -6.04 16.51
C SER A 73 17.72 -7.21 16.12
N GLY A 74 16.82 -7.03 15.15
CA GLY A 74 15.93 -8.06 14.64
C GLY A 74 14.46 -7.67 14.72
N LEU A 75 13.60 -8.66 14.99
CA LEU A 75 12.17 -8.59 14.80
C LEU A 75 11.41 -8.83 16.12
N VAL A 76 10.38 -8.03 16.38
CA VAL A 76 9.47 -8.18 17.53
C VAL A 76 8.03 -8.28 17.02
N ARG A 77 7.24 -9.18 17.60
CA ARG A 77 5.78 -9.28 17.37
C ARG A 77 5.01 -8.79 18.57
N TYR A 78 3.94 -8.03 18.35
CA TYR A 78 3.03 -7.52 19.38
C TYR A 78 1.60 -7.97 19.08
N ASP A 79 0.89 -8.46 20.10
CA ASP A 79 -0.46 -9.04 20.01
C ASP A 79 -1.59 -8.17 20.59
N GLY A 80 -1.29 -6.91 20.95
CA GLY A 80 -2.21 -6.04 21.68
C GLY A 80 -2.04 -6.10 23.21
N TYR A 81 -1.30 -7.07 23.73
CA TYR A 81 -1.07 -7.26 25.17
C TYR A 81 0.40 -7.52 25.53
N ARG A 82 1.15 -8.19 24.66
CA ARG A 82 2.51 -8.67 24.91
C ARG A 82 3.40 -8.50 23.70
N PHE A 83 4.65 -8.16 23.96
CA PHE A 83 5.73 -8.17 22.97
C PHE A 83 6.48 -9.50 23.03
N ARG A 84 6.84 -10.04 21.87
CA ARG A 84 7.64 -11.26 21.72
C ARG A 84 8.76 -11.00 20.73
N ARG A 85 10.01 -11.01 21.22
CA ARG A 85 11.19 -11.04 20.35
C ARG A 85 11.20 -12.34 19.54
N ILE A 86 11.52 -12.24 18.26
CA ILE A 86 11.58 -13.37 17.34
C ILE A 86 13.04 -13.73 17.13
N GLU A 87 13.41 -14.94 17.57
CA GLU A 87 14.74 -15.49 17.34
C GLU A 87 14.89 -15.84 15.87
N LEU A 88 15.65 -15.01 15.15
CA LEU A 88 16.08 -15.32 13.79
C LEU A 88 17.21 -16.35 13.88
N GLN A 89 17.06 -17.47 13.17
CA GLN A 89 18.10 -18.50 13.15
C GLN A 89 19.36 -17.96 12.44
N PRO A 90 20.57 -18.38 12.87
CA PRO A 90 21.81 -17.95 12.24
C PRO A 90 21.82 -18.28 10.74
N GLY A 91 22.60 -17.52 9.97
CA GLY A 91 22.85 -17.82 8.57
C GLY A 91 23.58 -19.17 8.36
N PRO A 92 23.78 -19.61 7.10
CA PRO A 92 24.52 -20.83 6.79
C PRO A 92 25.97 -20.87 7.30
N ASP A 93 26.53 -19.70 7.63
CA ASP A 93 27.83 -19.47 8.25
C ASP A 93 27.82 -19.59 9.79
N GLY A 94 26.64 -19.77 10.41
CA GLY A 94 26.48 -19.91 11.85
C GLY A 94 26.56 -18.59 12.63
N GLU A 95 26.73 -17.45 11.96
CA GLU A 95 26.80 -16.15 12.62
C GLU A 95 25.41 -15.63 12.99
N ILE A 96 25.19 -15.37 14.29
CA ILE A 96 24.07 -14.56 14.76
C ILE A 96 24.45 -13.09 14.55
N ARG A 97 24.29 -12.60 13.33
CA ARG A 97 24.45 -11.16 13.04
C ARG A 97 23.27 -10.41 13.64
N GLY A 98 23.54 -9.25 14.25
CA GLY A 98 22.50 -8.31 14.66
C GLY A 98 21.75 -7.84 13.41
N VAL A 99 20.54 -8.35 13.19
CA VAL A 99 19.79 -8.12 11.96
C VAL A 99 19.16 -6.73 12.00
N PHE A 100 19.83 -5.74 11.41
CA PHE A 100 19.22 -4.42 11.22
C PHE A 100 18.08 -4.55 10.21
N VAL A 101 16.84 -4.48 10.68
CA VAL A 101 15.64 -4.52 9.83
C VAL A 101 15.41 -3.14 9.25
N ARG A 102 15.36 -2.99 7.92
CA ARG A 102 15.01 -1.73 7.24
C ARG A 102 13.56 -1.63 6.81
N ALA A 103 12.94 -2.76 6.48
CA ALA A 103 11.61 -2.80 5.89
C ALA A 103 10.88 -4.08 6.28
N LEU A 104 9.57 -3.96 6.47
CA LEU A 104 8.66 -5.08 6.67
C LEU A 104 7.51 -4.96 5.67
N LEU A 105 7.08 -6.08 5.10
CA LEU A 105 5.94 -6.15 4.18
C LEU A 105 5.21 -7.47 4.39
N VAL A 106 3.93 -7.41 4.76
CA VAL A 106 3.07 -8.60 4.74
C VAL A 106 2.55 -8.81 3.31
N GLY A 107 2.85 -9.98 2.76
CA GLY A 107 2.50 -10.36 1.40
C GLY A 107 1.02 -10.67 1.20
N ARG A 108 0.62 -10.80 -0.07
CA ARG A 108 -0.75 -11.20 -0.45
C ARG A 108 -1.06 -12.66 -0.10
N ASP A 109 -0.02 -13.46 0.11
CA ASP A 109 0.00 -14.81 0.65
C ASP A 109 -0.03 -14.87 2.19
N GLY A 110 0.11 -13.73 2.87
CA GLY A 110 0.20 -13.66 4.33
C GLY A 110 1.62 -13.86 4.90
N GLN A 111 2.62 -14.12 4.04
CA GLN A 111 4.02 -14.26 4.46
C GLN A 111 4.58 -12.90 4.87
N LEU A 112 5.44 -12.86 5.89
CA LEU A 112 6.16 -11.65 6.26
C LEU A 112 7.49 -11.58 5.51
N TRP A 113 7.69 -10.51 4.76
CA TRP A 113 8.94 -10.20 4.08
C TRP A 113 9.70 -9.14 4.87
N MET A 114 11.00 -9.35 5.05
CA MET A 114 11.86 -8.52 5.89
C MET A 114 13.14 -8.16 5.13
N GLY A 115 13.37 -6.86 4.94
CA GLY A 115 14.59 -6.32 4.34
C GLY A 115 15.65 -6.05 5.41
N THR A 116 16.87 -6.56 5.24
CA THR A 116 17.94 -6.53 6.25
C THR A 116 19.29 -6.09 5.65
N ASP A 117 20.14 -5.49 6.49
CA ASP A 117 21.46 -5.01 6.04
C ASP A 117 22.49 -6.12 5.82
N ALA A 118 22.36 -7.23 6.55
CA ALA A 118 23.31 -8.34 6.50
C ALA A 118 23.12 -9.21 5.25
N ASP A 119 21.90 -9.71 5.02
CA ASP A 119 21.64 -10.77 4.02
C ASP A 119 20.51 -10.40 3.04
N GLY A 120 20.11 -9.13 3.00
CA GLY A 120 19.22 -8.59 1.98
C GLY A 120 17.73 -8.85 2.25
N LEU A 121 17.19 -9.98 1.78
CA LEU A 121 15.75 -10.26 1.83
C LEU A 121 15.45 -11.60 2.50
N TRP A 122 14.73 -11.51 3.62
CA TRP A 122 14.23 -12.65 4.38
C TRP A 122 12.72 -12.84 4.15
N ARG A 123 12.27 -14.09 4.21
CA ARG A 123 10.85 -14.47 4.25
C ARG A 123 10.59 -15.28 5.52
N PHE A 124 9.59 -14.88 6.29
CA PHE A 124 9.18 -15.48 7.55
C PHE A 124 7.72 -15.96 7.45
N ASP A 125 7.44 -17.15 8.00
CA ASP A 125 6.11 -17.76 8.06
C ASP A 125 5.58 -17.62 9.52
N PRO A 126 4.52 -16.80 9.77
CA PRO A 126 4.04 -16.35 11.10
C PRO A 126 3.65 -17.37 12.20
#